data_AF-A0A2Z4XXK7-F1
#
_entry.id   AF-A0A2Z4XXK7-F1
#
_cell.length_a   1.000
_cell.length_b   1.000
_cell.length_c   1.000
_cell.angle_alpha   90.00
_cell.angle_beta   90.00
_cell.angle_gamma   90.00
#
_symmetry.space_group_name_H-M   'P 1'
#
loop_
_entity.id
_entity.type
_entity.pdbx_description
1 polymer ?
#
loop_
_entity_poly.entity_id
_entity_poly.type
_entity_poly.pdbx_seq_one_letter_code
_entity_poly.pdbx_strand_id
1 'polypeptide(L)'
;MTLIIGAIFGFISVAIGAYAEHGLKTHISSEHFDMLMTAIRYNQLYAILISIIGLISLTTHNITNSIFLKLSSILFILGTLMFSFSIYCFVIFNLSQALRLAPIGGTTLMLGWGCLIVMGMLTLQRKKH
;
A
#
# COMPACT_ATOMS: atom_id res chain seq x y z
N MET A 1 -11.89 0.81 10.42
CA MET A 1 -10.71 -0.07 10.33
C MET A 1 -9.72 0.38 9.27
N THR A 2 -10.14 0.62 8.02
CA THR A 2 -9.27 1.06 6.91
C THR A 2 -8.37 2.25 7.26
N LEU A 3 -8.93 3.31 7.87
CA LEU A 3 -8.14 4.48 8.29
C LEU A 3 -7.02 4.13 9.28
N ILE A 4 -7.33 3.28 10.26
CA ILE A 4 -6.35 2.84 11.27
C ILE A 4 -5.20 2.09 10.58
N ILE A 5 -5.51 1.20 9.64
CA ILE A 5 -4.50 0.45 8.88
C ILE A 5 -3.63 1.40 8.04
N GLY A 6 -4.24 2.35 7.34
CA GLY A 6 -3.52 3.37 6.56
C GLY A 6 -2.57 4.20 7.44
N ALA A 7 -3.04 4.61 8.63
CA ALA A 7 -2.21 5.33 9.60
C ALA A 7 -1.03 4.49 10.12
N ILE A 8 -1.26 3.20 10.43
CA ILE A 8 -0.20 2.28 10.85
C ILE A 8 0.84 2.10 9.74
N PHE A 9 0.41 1.91 8.49
CA PHE A 9 1.34 1.76 7.37
C PHE A 9 2.16 3.03 7.14
N GLY A 10 1.54 4.20 7.24
CA GLY A 10 2.22 5.49 7.15
C GLY A 10 3.27 5.65 8.25
N PHE A 11 2.90 5.35 9.50
CA PHE A 11 3.81 5.38 10.63
C PHE A 11 5.02 4.45 10.42
N ILE A 12 4.77 3.18 10.08
CA ILE A 12 5.82 2.19 9.82
C ILE A 12 6.73 2.67 8.69
N SER A 13 6.16 3.24 7.63
CA SER A 13 6.93 3.70 6.48
C SER A 13 7.88 4.84 6.83
N VAL A 14 7.43 5.80 7.64
CA VAL A 14 8.29 6.89 8.15
C VAL A 14 9.39 6.34 9.05
N ALA A 15 9.05 5.44 9.98
CA ALA A 15 10.02 4.85 10.90
C ALA A 15 11.11 4.06 10.15
N ILE A 16 10.72 3.21 9.21
CA ILE A 16 11.67 2.43 8.40
C ILE A 16 12.46 3.35 7.46
N GLY A 17 11.86 4.38 6.89
CA GLY A 17 12.55 5.35 6.04
C GLY A 17 13.65 6.13 6.79
N ALA A 18 13.36 6.59 8.00
CA ALA A 18 14.36 7.24 8.85
C ALA A 18 15.50 6.29 9.22
N TYR A 19 15.17 5.05 9.58
CA TYR A 19 16.17 4.01 9.87
C TYR A 19 17.02 3.67 8.64
N ALA A 20 16.42 3.59 7.45
CA ALA A 20 17.12 3.30 6.22
C ALA A 20 18.21 4.34 5.92
N GLU A 21 17.87 5.63 5.94
CA GLU A 21 18.81 6.72 5.62
C GLU A 21 19.88 6.92 6.68
N HIS A 22 19.52 6.90 7.97
CA HIS A 22 20.43 7.26 9.05
C HIS A 22 21.15 6.07 9.70
N GLY A 23 20.51 4.89 9.73
CA GLY A 23 21.05 3.71 10.42
C GLY A 23 21.58 2.64 9.49
N LEU A 24 20.94 2.43 8.33
CA LEU A 24 21.19 1.25 7.51
C LEU A 24 22.04 1.51 6.26
N LYS A 25 22.01 2.73 5.70
CA LYS A 25 22.61 3.09 4.40
C LYS A 25 24.08 2.68 4.24
N THR A 26 24.89 2.83 5.29
CA THR A 26 26.32 2.47 5.27
C THR A 26 26.58 0.98 5.51
N HIS A 27 25.56 0.21 5.87
CA HIS A 27 25.65 -1.20 6.26
C HIS A 27 25.10 -2.17 5.20
N ILE A 28 24.50 -1.66 4.12
CA ILE A 28 23.93 -2.47 3.04
C ILE A 28 24.49 -2.02 1.68
N SER A 29 24.37 -2.88 0.66
CA SER A 29 24.73 -2.52 -0.71
C SER A 29 23.83 -1.41 -1.25
N SER A 30 24.33 -0.65 -2.23
CA SER A 30 23.52 0.35 -2.94
C SER A 30 22.26 -0.26 -3.57
N GLU A 31 22.37 -1.47 -4.13
CA GLU A 31 21.24 -2.21 -4.68
C GLU A 31 20.15 -2.51 -3.63
N HIS A 32 20.55 -3.03 -2.46
CA HIS A 32 19.59 -3.29 -1.37
C HIS A 32 18.98 -2.00 -0.84
N PHE A 33 19.75 -0.92 -0.79
CA PHE A 33 19.25 0.40 -0.40
C PHE A 33 18.19 0.90 -1.39
N ASP A 34 18.44 0.80 -2.70
CA ASP A 34 17.49 1.20 -3.74
C ASP A 34 16.19 0.36 -3.72
N MET A 35 16.32 -0.94 -3.47
CA MET A 35 15.17 -1.83 -3.25
C MET A 35 14.36 -1.40 -2.02
N LEU A 36 15.04 -1.12 -0.91
CA LEU A 36 14.39 -0.68 0.32
C LEU A 36 13.66 0.66 0.13
N MET A 37 14.29 1.63 -0.55
CA MET A 37 13.68 2.92 -0.86
C MET A 37 12.48 2.78 -1.79
N THR A 38 12.51 1.83 -2.73
CA THR A 38 11.34 1.50 -3.57
C THR A 38 10.19 0.97 -2.71
N ALA A 39 10.47 0.03 -1.80
CA ALA A 39 9.48 -0.52 -0.89
C ALA A 39 8.88 0.56 0.05
N ILE A 40 9.70 1.49 0.55
CA ILE A 40 9.27 2.66 1.32
C ILE A 40 8.30 3.52 0.51
N ARG A 41 8.67 3.94 -0.70
CA ARG A 41 7.81 4.78 -1.55
C ARG A 41 6.45 4.14 -1.80
N TYR A 42 6.42 2.84 -2.09
CA TYR A 42 5.17 2.10 -2.26
C TYR A 42 4.34 2.08 -0.96
N ASN A 43 4.96 1.79 0.19
CA ASN A 43 4.27 1.79 1.48
C ASN A 43 3.67 3.17 1.80
N GLN A 44 4.41 4.26 1.59
CA GLN A 44 3.91 5.64 1.78
C GLN A 44 2.71 5.94 0.88
N LEU A 45 2.82 5.64 -0.42
CA LEU A 45 1.75 5.89 -1.38
C LEU A 45 0.47 5.16 -0.99
N TYR A 46 0.57 3.87 -0.68
CA TYR A 46 -0.60 3.08 -0.35
C TYR A 46 -1.14 3.37 1.05
N ALA A 47 -0.30 3.73 2.02
CA ALA A 47 -0.75 4.25 3.31
C ALA A 47 -1.63 5.49 3.14
N ILE A 48 -1.24 6.43 2.27
CA ILE A 48 -2.03 7.63 1.95
C ILE A 48 -3.34 7.24 1.28
N LEU A 49 -3.32 6.40 0.24
CA LEU A 49 -4.53 5.98 -0.47
C LEU A 49 -5.52 5.24 0.43
N ILE A 50 -5.04 4.32 1.27
CA ILE A 50 -5.85 3.58 2.24
C ILE A 50 -6.45 4.56 3.26
N SER A 51 -5.67 5.53 3.75
CA SER A 51 -6.16 6.55 4.68
C SER A 51 -7.24 7.42 4.05
N ILE A 52 -7.06 7.86 2.80
CA ILE A 52 -8.06 8.63 2.04
C ILE A 52 -9.36 7.81 1.87
N ILE A 53 -9.26 6.55 1.45
CA ILE A 53 -10.44 5.67 1.33
C ILE A 53 -11.12 5.50 2.70
N GLY A 54 -10.33 5.38 3.77
CA GLY A 54 -10.83 5.32 5.15
C GLY A 54 -11.60 6.57 5.56
N LEU A 55 -11.06 7.76 5.27
CA LEU A 55 -11.70 9.05 5.56
C LEU A 55 -12.99 9.25 4.75
N ILE A 56 -12.97 9.00 3.44
CA ILE A 56 -14.15 9.09 2.56
C ILE A 56 -15.26 8.15 3.07
N SER A 57 -14.86 6.98 3.59
CA SER A 57 -15.79 6.00 4.13
C SER A 57 -16.45 6.44 5.44
N LEU A 58 -15.90 7.42 6.15
CA LEU A 58 -16.51 8.02 7.33
C LEU A 58 -17.51 9.13 6.96
N THR A 59 -17.28 9.83 5.85
CA THR A 59 -18.06 11.02 5.49
C THR A 59 -19.22 10.73 4.53
N THR A 60 -19.21 9.62 3.79
CA THR A 60 -20.11 9.43 2.64
C THR A 60 -20.87 8.10 2.67
N HIS A 61 -22.04 8.09 3.33
CA HIS A 61 -22.89 6.90 3.50
C HIS A 61 -23.39 6.25 2.19
N ASN A 62 -23.53 6.99 1.09
CA ASN A 62 -24.00 6.44 -0.20
C ASN A 62 -22.90 5.79 -1.03
N ILE A 63 -21.63 6.12 -0.79
CA ILE A 63 -20.47 5.61 -1.54
C ILE A 63 -19.84 4.41 -0.82
N THR A 64 -19.95 4.36 0.51
CA THR A 64 -19.43 3.29 1.38
C THR A 64 -19.98 1.90 1.09
N ASN A 65 -21.15 1.78 0.47
CA ASN A 65 -21.71 0.47 0.09
C ASN A 65 -21.19 -0.06 -1.27
N SER A 66 -20.31 0.68 -1.96
CA SER A 66 -19.68 0.17 -3.17
C SER A 66 -18.74 -1.00 -2.85
N ILE A 67 -19.10 -2.19 -3.34
CA ILE A 67 -18.27 -3.39 -3.23
C ILE A 67 -16.85 -3.17 -3.80
N PHE A 68 -16.74 -2.41 -4.89
CA PHE A 68 -15.47 -2.12 -5.55
C PHE A 68 -14.56 -1.20 -4.72
N LEU A 69 -15.12 -0.24 -3.98
CA LEU A 69 -14.31 0.60 -3.09
C LEU A 69 -13.75 -0.21 -1.92
N LYS A 70 -14.58 -1.09 -1.34
CA LYS A 70 -14.14 -2.01 -0.27
C LYS A 70 -13.06 -2.96 -0.77
N LEU A 71 -13.27 -3.62 -1.91
CA LEU A 71 -12.30 -4.52 -2.53
C LEU A 71 -10.98 -3.81 -2.83
N SER A 72 -11.03 -2.60 -3.39
CA SER A 72 -9.83 -1.81 -3.63
C SER A 72 -9.02 -1.59 -2.35
N SER A 73 -9.68 -1.18 -1.26
CA SER A 73 -8.98 -0.96 0.01
C SER A 73 -8.33 -2.23 0.56
N ILE A 74 -9.00 -3.38 0.46
CA ILE A 74 -8.46 -4.67 0.89
C ILE A 74 -7.25 -5.07 0.04
N LEU A 75 -7.37 -4.92 -1.29
CA LEU A 75 -6.29 -5.23 -2.23
C LEU A 75 -5.07 -4.33 -2.03
N PHE A 76 -5.26 -3.04 -1.74
CA PHE A 76 -4.15 -2.16 -1.39
C PHE A 76 -3.49 -2.56 -0.07
N ILE A 77 -4.26 -2.95 0.94
CA ILE A 77 -3.71 -3.41 2.22
C ILE A 77 -2.87 -4.68 2.01
N LEU A 78 -3.44 -5.71 1.39
CA LEU A 78 -2.76 -6.98 1.15
C LEU A 78 -1.57 -6.83 0.21
N GLY A 79 -1.75 -6.06 -0.87
CA GLY A 79 -0.69 -5.79 -1.83
C GLY A 79 0.48 -5.04 -1.20
N THR A 80 0.24 -4.09 -0.29
CA THR A 80 1.32 -3.37 0.41
C THR A 80 2.08 -4.29 1.36
N LEU A 81 1.39 -5.17 2.10
CA LEU A 81 2.04 -6.18 2.94
C LEU A 81 2.92 -7.11 2.10
N MET A 82 2.38 -7.64 1.01
CA MET A 82 3.12 -8.58 0.16
C MET A 82 4.26 -7.92 -0.62
N PHE A 83 4.11 -6.66 -1.02
CA PHE A 83 5.12 -5.91 -1.77
C PHE A 83 6.17 -5.28 -0.84
N SER A 84 5.78 -4.30 -0.04
CA SER A 84 6.73 -3.49 0.73
C SER A 84 7.29 -4.26 1.92
N PHE A 85 6.46 -4.96 2.70
CA PHE A 85 6.94 -5.63 3.90
C PHE A 85 7.78 -6.87 3.58
N SER A 86 7.57 -7.52 2.44
CA SER A 86 8.44 -8.62 2.03
C SER A 86 9.86 -8.14 1.69
N ILE A 87 9.99 -6.97 1.03
CA ILE A 87 11.28 -6.34 0.74
C ILE A 87 11.92 -5.82 2.04
N TYR A 88 11.14 -5.27 2.99
CA TYR A 88 11.66 -4.92 4.31
C TYR A 88 12.23 -6.14 5.03
N CYS A 89 11.50 -7.26 5.02
CA CYS A 89 11.97 -8.50 5.62
C CYS A 89 13.24 -9.04 4.96
N PHE A 90 13.34 -8.92 3.63
CA PHE A 90 14.55 -9.29 2.92
C PHE A 90 15.73 -8.40 3.30
N VAL A 91 15.61 -7.07 3.20
CA VAL A 91 16.76 -6.18 3.37
C VAL A 91 17.21 -6.10 4.83
N ILE A 92 16.28 -6.07 5.79
CA ILE A 92 16.59 -5.87 7.22
C ILE A 92 16.96 -7.19 7.90
N PHE A 93 16.29 -8.30 7.58
CA PHE A 93 16.47 -9.58 8.26
C PHE A 93 17.13 -10.65 7.37
N ASN A 94 17.49 -10.32 6.13
CA ASN A 94 18.09 -11.25 5.16
C ASN A 94 17.20 -12.46 4.80
N LEU A 95 15.86 -12.31 4.85
CA LEU A 95 14.90 -13.36 4.44
C LEU A 95 14.67 -13.36 2.92
N SER A 96 15.59 -13.97 2.16
CA SER A 96 15.52 -14.05 0.69
C SER A 96 14.20 -14.65 0.15
N GLN A 97 13.60 -15.58 0.88
CA GLN A 97 12.34 -16.21 0.50
C GLN A 97 11.16 -15.24 0.47
N ALA A 98 11.21 -14.17 1.27
CA ALA A 98 10.15 -13.16 1.32
C ALA A 98 9.99 -12.45 -0.04
N LEU A 99 11.09 -12.25 -0.78
CA LEU A 99 11.09 -11.52 -2.05
C LEU A 99 10.13 -12.09 -3.11
N ARG A 100 9.84 -13.39 -3.04
CA ARG A 100 8.87 -14.05 -3.92
C ARG A 100 7.45 -13.52 -3.78
N LEU A 101 7.12 -12.87 -2.66
CA LEU A 101 5.83 -12.24 -2.44
C LEU A 101 5.71 -10.89 -3.15
N ALA A 102 6.82 -10.22 -3.46
CA ALA A 102 6.78 -8.87 -4.03
C ALA A 102 6.06 -8.81 -5.39
N PRO A 103 6.30 -9.72 -6.37
CA PRO A 103 5.54 -9.73 -7.63
C PRO A 103 4.03 -9.93 -7.42
N ILE A 104 3.66 -10.80 -6.47
CA ILE A 104 2.25 -11.07 -6.13
C ILE A 104 1.62 -9.84 -5.45
N GLY A 105 2.38 -9.15 -4.62
CA GLY A 105 1.97 -7.87 -4.04
C GLY A 105 1.72 -6.83 -5.13
N GLY A 106 2.64 -6.70 -6.09
CA GLY A 106 2.52 -5.79 -7.23
C GLY A 106 1.26 -6.04 -8.06
N THR A 107 0.96 -7.29 -8.41
CA THR A 107 -0.27 -7.63 -9.14
C THR A 107 -1.52 -7.38 -8.31
N THR A 108 -1.48 -7.66 -7.01
CA THR A 108 -2.59 -7.36 -6.08
C THR A 108 -2.88 -5.86 -6.02
N LEU A 109 -1.83 -5.03 -5.98
CA LEU A 109 -1.95 -3.57 -6.03
C LEU A 109 -2.57 -3.09 -7.35
N MET A 110 -2.19 -3.67 -8.50
CA MET A 110 -2.80 -3.37 -9.79
C MET A 110 -4.30 -3.70 -9.82
N LEU A 111 -4.69 -4.84 -9.25
CA LEU A 111 -6.12 -5.20 -9.13
C LEU A 111 -6.88 -4.22 -8.23
N GLY A 112 -6.25 -3.72 -7.17
CA GLY A 112 -6.81 -2.68 -6.31
C GLY A 112 -7.11 -1.38 -7.06
N TRP A 113 -6.22 -0.98 -7.96
CA TRP A 113 -6.45 0.15 -8.88
C TRP A 113 -7.56 -0.14 -9.88
N GLY A 114 -7.60 -1.34 -10.45
CA GLY A 114 -8.69 -1.78 -11.33
C GLY A 114 -10.07 -1.65 -10.67
N CYS A 115 -10.17 -2.03 -9.39
CA CYS A 115 -11.39 -1.85 -8.61
C CYS A 115 -11.78 -0.36 -8.45
N LEU A 116 -10.82 0.55 -8.23
CA LEU A 116 -11.13 1.99 -8.18
C LEU A 116 -11.61 2.53 -9.52
N ILE A 117 -11.01 2.09 -10.63
CA ILE A 117 -11.42 2.49 -11.98
C ILE A 117 -12.89 2.11 -12.19
N VAL A 118 -13.26 0.86 -11.91
CA VAL A 118 -14.64 0.37 -12.03
C VAL A 118 -15.59 1.15 -11.13
N MET A 119 -15.19 1.42 -9.87
CA MET A 119 -15.99 2.24 -8.95
C MET A 119 -16.24 3.65 -9.53
N GLY A 120 -15.22 4.30 -10.07
CA GLY A 120 -15.32 5.62 -10.68
C GLY A 120 -16.28 5.63 -11.86
N MET A 121 -16.17 4.64 -12.75
CA MET A 121 -17.06 4.50 -13.91
C MET A 121 -18.54 4.34 -13.50
N LEU A 122 -18.82 3.45 -12.53
CA LEU A 122 -20.18 3.21 -12.03
C LEU A 122 -20.77 4.45 -11.36
N THR A 123 -19.93 5.24 -10.67
CA THR A 123 -20.37 6.47 -10.01
C THR A 123 -20.75 7.55 -11.03
N LEU A 124 -20.02 7.66 -12.14
CA LEU A 124 -20.34 8.59 -13.22
C LEU A 124 -21.62 8.22 -13.98
N GLN A 125 -21.89 6.93 -14.16
CA GLN A 125 -23.13 6.45 -14.80
C GLN A 125 -24.37 6.80 -13.95
N ARG A 126 -24.30 6.64 -12.63
CA ARG A 126 -25.39 6.97 -11.71
C ARG A 126 -25.74 8.45 -11.64
N LYS A 127 -24.80 9.35 -11.98
CA LYS A 127 -25.05 10.81 -12.01
C LYS A 127 -25.72 11.28 -13.30
N LYS A 128 -25.73 10.46 -14.36
CA LYS A 128 -26.33 10.80 -15.66
C LYS A 128 -27.82 10.44 -15.74
N HIS A 129 -28.33 9.68 -14.78
CA HIS A 129 -29.75 9.36 -14.60
C HIS A 129 -30.28 10.10 -13.37
#